data_AF-A0A6J6IWN4-F1
#
_entry.id   AF-A0A6J6IWN4-F1
#
_cell.length_a   1.000
_cell.length_b   1.000
_cell.length_c   1.000
_cell.angle_alpha   90.00
_cell.angle_beta   90.00
_cell.angle_gamma   90.00
#
_symmetry.space_group_name_H-M   'P 1'
#
loop_
_entity.id
_entity.type
_entity.pdbx_description
1 polymer ?
#
loop_
_entity_poly.entity_id
_entity_poly.type
_entity_poly.pdbx_seq_one_letter_code
_entity_poly.pdbx_strand_id
1 'polypeptide(L)'
;MSAGWLDKLQKHLQNDPNLAAVGPVSNNAQAQSIPHQIIGDNLENDQATGFIKPQLLNEFLHIWSQGTELLWAESLNGFCMMFNSESVAAVGLFDTDAFPRGYGEELDWCIRAIDAGYSLGVALDTYVYHAKGKSFSSTERLILKEQANEILNRKYGKKRLDSAGKSVRLSPHMTALRSLSDVFIKFYEDED
;
A
#
# COMPACT_ATOMS: atom_id res chain seq x y z
N MET A 1 -7.87 9.22 13.05
CA MET A 1 -7.43 9.81 11.78
C MET A 1 -6.05 10.43 11.99
N SER A 2 -5.19 10.39 10.96
CA SER A 2 -3.83 10.95 10.97
C SER A 2 -3.79 12.24 10.14
N ALA A 3 -4.01 13.41 10.74
CA ALA A 3 -4.06 14.71 10.05
C ALA A 3 -2.86 14.94 9.10
N GLY A 4 -3.10 15.63 7.98
CA GLY A 4 -2.09 15.96 6.96
C GLY A 4 -1.72 14.81 6.01
N TRP A 5 -2.25 13.60 6.21
CA TRP A 5 -1.98 12.47 5.32
C TRP A 5 -2.37 12.75 3.86
N LEU A 6 -3.53 13.37 3.65
CA LEU A 6 -4.05 13.67 2.33
C LEU A 6 -3.15 14.65 1.58
N ASP A 7 -2.72 15.72 2.27
CA ASP A 7 -1.88 16.77 1.71
C ASP A 7 -0.50 16.22 1.31
N LYS A 8 0.07 15.29 2.09
CA LYS A 8 1.33 14.61 1.74
C LYS A 8 1.19 13.76 0.48
N LEU A 9 0.14 12.95 0.36
CA LEU A 9 -0.10 12.16 -0.86
C LEU A 9 -0.30 13.08 -2.07
N GLN A 10 -1.06 14.15 -1.91
CA GLN A 10 -1.27 15.13 -2.98
C GLN A 10 0.04 15.78 -3.40
N LYS A 11 0.89 16.17 -2.45
CA LYS A 11 2.20 16.77 -2.72
C LYS A 11 3.09 15.84 -3.55
N HIS A 12 3.10 14.53 -3.28
CA HIS A 12 3.84 13.57 -4.10
C HIS A 12 3.37 13.55 -5.56
N LEU A 13 2.06 13.54 -5.80
CA LEU A 13 1.50 13.58 -7.16
C LEU A 13 1.76 14.92 -7.87
N GLN A 14 1.76 16.03 -7.13
CA GLN A 14 2.07 17.36 -7.68
C GLN A 14 3.54 17.51 -8.06
N ASN A 15 4.44 16.83 -7.36
CA ASN A 15 5.88 16.92 -7.60
C ASN A 15 6.34 16.10 -8.82
N ASP A 16 5.58 15.07 -9.21
CA ASP A 16 5.90 14.24 -10.37
C ASP A 16 4.65 13.97 -11.22
N PRO A 17 4.50 14.67 -12.37
CA PRO A 17 3.41 14.41 -13.31
C PRO A 17 3.36 12.97 -13.85
N ASN A 18 4.48 12.23 -13.83
CA ASN A 18 4.55 10.83 -14.27
C ASN A 18 4.11 9.84 -13.18
N LEU A 19 3.94 10.29 -11.93
CA LEU A 19 3.43 9.45 -10.85
C LEU A 19 1.90 9.29 -11.01
N ALA A 20 1.49 8.11 -11.47
CA ALA A 20 0.08 7.81 -11.71
C ALA A 20 -0.71 7.60 -10.42
N ALA A 21 -0.10 6.94 -9.43
CA ALA A 21 -0.72 6.75 -8.14
C ALA A 21 0.30 6.66 -7.02
N VAL A 22 -0.14 7.07 -5.83
CA VAL A 22 0.63 6.97 -4.60
C VAL A 22 -0.21 6.33 -3.49
N GLY A 23 0.39 5.42 -2.72
CA GLY A 23 -0.22 4.80 -1.55
C GLY A 23 0.56 5.12 -0.27
N PRO A 24 -0.09 5.27 0.90
CA PRO A 24 0.58 5.44 2.18
C PRO A 24 1.11 4.11 2.73
N VAL A 25 1.93 4.17 3.78
CA VAL A 25 2.13 3.00 4.65
C VAL A 25 0.97 2.87 5.65
N SER A 26 0.78 1.66 6.20
CA SER A 26 -0.37 1.35 7.07
C SER A 26 -0.04 0.26 8.08
N ASN A 27 -0.92 0.02 9.06
CA ASN A 27 -0.88 -1.20 9.88
C ASN A 27 -1.23 -2.44 9.06
N ASN A 28 -2.04 -2.33 8.01
CA ASN A 28 -2.58 -3.51 7.33
C ASN A 28 -2.71 -3.32 5.82
N ALA A 29 -1.57 -3.22 5.13
CA ALA A 29 -1.48 -3.04 3.69
C ALA A 29 -0.42 -3.96 3.04
N GLN A 30 -0.35 -5.22 3.48
CA GLN A 30 0.58 -6.25 2.95
C GLN A 30 2.05 -5.78 2.95
N ALA A 31 2.61 -5.51 1.77
CA ALA A 31 3.97 -5.01 1.61
C ALA A 31 4.13 -3.58 2.17
N GLN A 32 3.08 -2.77 2.13
CA GLN A 32 3.06 -1.40 2.69
C GLN A 32 2.83 -1.39 4.22
N SER A 33 2.77 -2.55 4.87
CA SER A 33 2.58 -2.62 6.30
C SER A 33 3.84 -2.25 7.11
N ILE A 34 3.61 -1.49 8.17
CA ILE A 34 4.51 -1.21 9.29
C ILE A 34 3.77 -1.53 10.62
N PRO A 35 4.46 -1.85 11.73
CA PRO A 35 5.89 -2.16 11.81
C PRO A 35 6.24 -3.49 11.14
N HIS A 36 5.27 -4.39 10.95
CA HIS A 36 5.54 -5.71 10.37
C HIS A 36 4.95 -5.83 8.96
N GLN A 37 5.70 -6.43 8.06
CA GLN A 37 5.16 -6.82 6.76
C GLN A 37 4.13 -7.94 6.95
N ILE A 38 2.98 -7.82 6.28
CA ILE A 38 1.97 -8.88 6.32
C ILE A 38 2.19 -9.83 5.15
N ILE A 39 2.36 -11.11 5.47
CA ILE A 39 2.45 -12.22 4.51
C ILE A 39 1.21 -13.10 4.71
N GLY A 40 0.43 -13.30 3.64
CA GLY A 40 -0.83 -14.04 3.71
C GLY A 40 -1.96 -13.24 4.37
N ASP A 41 -2.81 -13.93 5.13
CA ASP A 41 -3.96 -13.35 5.85
C ASP A 41 -3.67 -13.09 7.34
N ASN A 42 -2.40 -13.04 7.74
CA ASN A 42 -2.05 -12.92 9.14
C ASN A 42 -2.46 -11.53 9.70
N LEU A 43 -3.28 -11.52 10.75
CA LEU A 43 -3.95 -10.30 11.26
C LEU A 43 -3.20 -9.62 12.41
N GLU A 44 -2.05 -10.15 12.83
CA GLU A 44 -1.33 -9.79 14.06
C GLU A 44 -0.92 -8.30 14.14
N ASN A 45 -0.79 -7.60 13.01
CA ASN A 45 -0.28 -6.23 12.99
C ASN A 45 -1.27 -5.17 13.52
N ASP A 46 -2.56 -5.51 13.66
CA ASP A 46 -3.53 -4.60 14.30
C ASP A 46 -3.26 -4.46 15.80
N GLN A 47 -2.72 -5.51 16.44
CA GLN A 47 -2.36 -5.47 17.86
C GLN A 47 -1.11 -4.61 18.07
N ALA A 48 -0.11 -4.75 17.21
CA ALA A 48 1.15 -4.00 17.30
C ALA A 48 0.96 -2.48 17.21
N THR A 49 -0.11 -1.99 16.57
CA THR A 49 -0.38 -0.55 16.44
C THR A 49 -1.58 -0.09 17.27
N GLY A 50 -2.20 -0.99 18.04
CA GLY A 50 -3.49 -0.75 18.70
C GLY A 50 -3.44 0.27 19.85
N PHE A 51 -2.28 0.44 20.47
CA PHE A 51 -2.07 1.33 21.62
C PHE A 51 -1.50 2.70 21.21
N ILE A 52 -0.91 2.82 20.01
CA ILE A 52 -0.39 4.09 19.51
C ILE A 52 -1.41 4.85 18.67
N LYS A 53 -1.52 6.17 18.89
CA LYS A 53 -2.39 7.02 18.07
C LYS A 53 -1.85 7.08 16.63
N PRO A 54 -2.68 6.86 15.60
CA PRO A 54 -2.25 6.98 14.19
C PRO A 54 -1.58 8.31 13.83
N GLN A 55 -1.92 9.39 14.55
CA GLN A 55 -1.28 10.69 14.38
C GLN A 55 0.21 10.66 14.71
N LEU A 56 0.60 10.00 15.81
CA LEU A 56 2.00 9.94 16.24
C LEU A 56 2.85 9.17 15.23
N LEU A 57 2.32 8.08 14.67
CA LEU A 57 2.97 7.38 13.58
C LEU A 57 3.14 8.28 12.34
N ASN A 58 2.11 9.03 11.96
CA ASN A 58 2.21 9.93 10.80
C ASN A 58 3.23 11.06 10.99
N GLU A 59 3.39 11.57 12.22
CA GLU A 59 4.41 12.57 12.58
C GLU A 59 5.81 11.97 12.62
N PHE A 60 5.97 10.80 13.23
CA PHE A 60 7.20 10.03 13.22
C PHE A 60 7.69 9.79 11.79
N LEU A 61 6.82 9.29 10.91
CA LEU A 61 7.18 9.03 9.51
C LEU A 61 7.57 10.30 8.76
N HIS A 62 6.92 11.43 9.05
CA HIS A 62 7.28 12.72 8.45
C HIS A 62 8.72 13.12 8.77
N ILE A 63 9.17 12.87 10.01
CA ILE A 63 10.51 13.22 10.46
C ILE A 63 11.55 12.24 9.90
N TRP A 64 11.26 10.94 9.99
CA TRP A 64 12.25 9.89 9.69
C TRP A 64 12.42 9.60 8.19
N SER A 65 11.44 9.96 7.37
CA SER A 65 11.49 9.69 5.93
C SER A 65 12.08 10.85 5.12
N GLN A 66 12.58 11.91 5.77
CA GLN A 66 13.16 13.07 5.08
C GLN A 66 14.27 12.66 4.10
N GLY A 67 14.13 13.08 2.84
CA GLY A 67 15.04 12.71 1.75
C GLY A 67 14.82 11.31 1.15
N THR A 68 13.85 10.55 1.64
CA THR A 68 13.46 9.22 1.15
C THR A 68 11.94 9.02 1.15
N GLU A 69 11.18 10.12 1.03
CA GLU A 69 9.74 10.15 1.28
C GLU A 69 8.92 9.31 0.28
N LEU A 70 9.46 9.04 -0.91
CA LEU A 70 8.78 8.29 -1.96
C LEU A 70 9.62 7.07 -2.39
N LEU A 71 9.00 5.89 -2.32
CA LEU A 71 9.58 4.64 -2.83
C LEU A 71 8.84 4.20 -4.10
N TRP A 72 9.55 4.09 -5.21
CA TRP A 72 9.01 3.53 -6.45
C TRP A 72 8.53 2.09 -6.27
N ALA A 73 7.35 1.78 -6.81
CA ALA A 73 6.69 0.50 -6.62
C ALA A 73 6.19 -0.13 -7.93
N GLU A 74 6.12 -1.47 -8.00
CA GLU A 74 5.44 -2.17 -9.10
C GLU A 74 3.94 -2.41 -8.83
N SER A 75 3.50 -2.21 -7.59
CA SER A 75 2.12 -2.42 -7.16
C SER A 75 1.83 -1.63 -5.89
N LEU A 76 0.59 -1.16 -5.75
CA LEU A 76 0.07 -0.54 -4.53
C LEU A 76 -1.08 -1.36 -3.97
N ASN A 77 -1.27 -1.30 -2.65
CA ASN A 77 -2.36 -1.94 -1.96
C ASN A 77 -3.64 -1.10 -2.14
N GLY A 78 -4.71 -1.75 -2.62
CA GLY A 78 -5.97 -1.11 -2.97
C GLY A 78 -6.75 -0.51 -1.80
N PHE A 79 -6.35 -0.74 -0.54
CA PHE A 79 -6.99 -0.11 0.62
C PHE A 79 -6.97 1.42 0.55
N CYS A 80 -5.85 2.00 0.12
CA CYS A 80 -5.69 3.44 0.02
C CYS A 80 -4.71 3.79 -1.09
N MET A 81 -5.23 4.41 -2.14
CA MET A 81 -4.48 4.92 -3.29
C MET A 81 -5.02 6.30 -3.65
N MET A 82 -4.13 7.26 -3.90
CA MET A 82 -4.48 8.53 -4.53
C MET A 82 -3.97 8.51 -5.97
N PHE A 83 -4.81 8.95 -6.91
CA PHE A 83 -4.54 8.86 -8.34
C PHE A 83 -4.33 10.25 -8.93
N ASN A 84 -3.38 10.37 -9.85
CA ASN A 84 -3.32 11.50 -10.78
C ASN A 84 -4.46 11.35 -11.80
N SER A 85 -5.30 12.39 -11.94
CA SER A 85 -6.44 12.41 -12.87
C SER A 85 -6.05 12.17 -14.33
N GLU A 86 -4.87 12.64 -14.76
CA GLU A 86 -4.38 12.41 -16.13
C GLU A 86 -4.08 10.93 -16.37
N SER A 87 -3.48 10.27 -15.39
CA SER A 87 -3.23 8.83 -15.48
C SER A 87 -4.52 8.02 -15.53
N VAL A 88 -5.56 8.41 -14.78
CA VAL A 88 -6.88 7.75 -14.84
C VAL A 88 -7.53 7.95 -16.21
N ALA A 89 -7.42 9.14 -16.80
CA ALA A 89 -7.94 9.40 -18.14
C ALA A 89 -7.22 8.57 -19.22
N ALA A 90 -5.91 8.35 -19.07
CA ALA A 90 -5.10 7.60 -20.02
C ALA A 90 -5.22 6.07 -19.84
N VAL A 91 -5.21 5.58 -18.61
CA VAL A 91 -5.16 4.15 -18.25
C VAL A 91 -6.56 3.53 -18.14
N GLY A 92 -7.56 4.35 -17.80
CA GLY A 92 -8.91 3.92 -17.45
C GLY A 92 -9.06 3.54 -15.98
N LEU A 93 -10.30 3.19 -15.59
CA LEU A 93 -10.64 2.77 -14.23
C LEU A 93 -10.27 1.30 -13.96
N PHE A 94 -10.67 0.79 -12.80
CA PHE A 94 -10.59 -0.63 -12.47
C PHE A 94 -11.48 -1.47 -13.42
N ASP A 95 -10.98 -2.65 -13.77
CA ASP A 95 -11.68 -3.61 -14.64
C ASP A 95 -12.71 -4.40 -13.82
N THR A 96 -13.89 -3.81 -13.65
CA THR A 96 -14.98 -4.41 -12.86
C THR A 96 -15.60 -5.63 -13.53
N ASP A 97 -15.38 -5.83 -14.82
CA ASP A 97 -15.87 -7.01 -15.54
C ASP A 97 -15.00 -8.23 -15.22
N ALA A 98 -13.68 -8.05 -15.17
CA ALA A 98 -12.75 -9.07 -14.74
C ALA A 98 -12.78 -9.30 -13.21
N PHE A 99 -12.96 -8.24 -12.41
CA PHE A 99 -12.92 -8.28 -10.95
C PHE A 99 -14.22 -7.78 -10.30
N PRO A 100 -15.38 -8.41 -10.55
CA PRO A 100 -16.70 -7.88 -10.17
C PRO A 100 -16.95 -7.82 -8.66
N ARG A 101 -16.12 -8.50 -7.87
CA ARG A 101 -16.25 -8.61 -6.41
C ARG A 101 -15.02 -8.06 -5.68
N GLY A 102 -14.13 -7.40 -6.40
CA GLY A 102 -12.82 -6.96 -5.92
C GLY A 102 -11.80 -8.09 -5.80
N TYR A 103 -10.65 -7.75 -5.24
CA TYR A 103 -9.38 -8.49 -5.28
C TYR A 103 -8.77 -8.56 -6.68
N GLY A 104 -7.57 -7.98 -6.83
CA GLY A 104 -6.75 -8.06 -8.03
C GLY A 104 -6.96 -6.91 -9.01
N GLU A 105 -8.05 -6.16 -8.90
CA GLU A 105 -8.32 -4.96 -9.72
C GLU A 105 -7.25 -3.88 -9.54
N GLU A 106 -6.74 -3.73 -8.33
CA GLU A 106 -5.70 -2.77 -8.00
C GLU A 106 -4.37 -3.16 -8.65
N LEU A 107 -4.06 -4.46 -8.67
CA LEU A 107 -2.84 -4.97 -9.28
C LEU A 107 -2.93 -4.92 -10.81
N ASP A 108 -4.09 -5.26 -11.39
CA ASP A 108 -4.38 -5.07 -12.81
C ASP A 108 -4.17 -3.61 -13.23
N TRP A 109 -4.71 -2.67 -12.46
CA TRP A 109 -4.55 -1.25 -12.73
C TRP A 109 -3.10 -0.79 -12.60
N CYS A 110 -2.38 -1.21 -11.55
CA CYS A 110 -0.96 -0.91 -11.39
C CYS A 110 -0.14 -1.37 -12.60
N ILE A 111 -0.41 -2.58 -13.08
CA ILE A 111 0.27 -3.14 -14.25
C ILE A 111 -0.05 -2.33 -15.51
N ARG A 112 -1.33 -1.99 -15.75
CA ARG A 112 -1.72 -1.16 -16.90
C ARG A 112 -1.12 0.25 -16.86
N ALA A 113 -1.04 0.86 -15.68
CA ALA A 113 -0.41 2.16 -15.51
C ALA A 113 1.08 2.12 -15.88
N ILE A 114 1.79 1.09 -15.41
CA ILE A 114 3.20 0.87 -15.76
C ILE A 114 3.37 0.60 -17.26
N ASP A 115 2.49 -0.21 -17.87
CA ASP A 115 2.52 -0.47 -19.32
C ASP A 115 2.24 0.78 -20.15
N ALA A 116 1.49 1.74 -19.61
CA ALA A 116 1.25 3.05 -20.22
C ALA A 116 2.40 4.06 -19.99
N GLY A 117 3.48 3.66 -19.30
CA GLY A 117 4.67 4.49 -19.07
C GLY A 117 4.65 5.30 -17.78
N TYR A 118 3.63 5.15 -16.94
CA TYR A 118 3.56 5.83 -15.66
C TYR A 118 4.32 5.11 -14.54
N SER A 119 4.63 5.86 -13.49
CA SER A 119 5.24 5.34 -12.27
C SER A 119 4.23 5.22 -11.13
N LEU A 120 4.51 4.36 -10.15
CA LEU A 120 3.74 4.22 -8.91
C LEU A 120 4.67 4.42 -7.70
N GLY A 121 4.14 4.90 -6.59
CA GLY A 121 4.95 5.19 -5.41
C GLY A 121 4.28 4.87 -4.07
N VAL A 122 5.09 4.50 -3.09
CA VAL A 122 4.68 4.42 -1.69
C VAL A 122 5.23 5.64 -0.95
N ALA A 123 4.34 6.43 -0.35
CA ALA A 123 4.69 7.57 0.48
C ALA A 123 5.14 7.08 1.88
N LEU A 124 6.45 7.00 2.09
CA LEU A 124 7.06 6.54 3.34
C LEU A 124 6.83 7.53 4.49
N ASP A 125 6.59 8.81 4.17
CA ASP A 125 6.33 9.89 5.11
C ASP A 125 4.87 9.97 5.59
N THR A 126 4.01 9.05 5.12
CA THR A 126 2.55 9.14 5.30
C THR A 126 1.96 7.85 5.86
N TYR A 127 1.30 7.97 7.02
CA TYR A 127 0.58 6.87 7.66
C TYR A 127 -0.93 7.03 7.49
N VAL A 128 -1.60 5.97 7.04
CA VAL A 128 -3.07 5.86 7.10
C VAL A 128 -3.45 4.56 7.80
N TYR A 129 -4.19 4.70 8.90
CA TYR A 129 -4.68 3.55 9.65
C TYR A 129 -5.80 2.83 8.89
N HIS A 130 -5.61 1.54 8.67
CA HIS A 130 -6.60 0.64 8.11
C HIS A 130 -7.36 -0.03 9.24
N ALA A 131 -8.51 0.57 9.60
CA ALA A 131 -9.47 -0.07 10.48
C ALA A 131 -10.13 -1.23 9.72
N LYS A 132 -9.79 -2.48 10.04
CA LYS A 132 -10.42 -3.63 9.38
C LYS A 132 -11.94 -3.62 9.63
N GLY A 133 -12.70 -3.40 8.57
CA GLY A 133 -14.09 -3.86 8.46
C GLY A 133 -14.09 -5.26 7.85
N LYS A 134 -14.90 -6.19 8.38
CA LYS A 134 -15.07 -7.52 7.76
C LYS A 134 -15.88 -7.38 6.47
N SER A 135 -15.28 -6.89 5.39
CA SER A 135 -15.95 -6.81 4.08
C SER A 135 -16.27 -8.20 3.53
N PHE A 136 -15.43 -9.19 3.83
CA PHE A 136 -15.58 -10.58 3.39
C PHE A 136 -15.22 -11.57 4.50
N SER A 137 -15.90 -12.71 4.53
CA SER A 137 -15.50 -13.83 5.37
C SER A 137 -14.09 -14.34 4.99
N SER A 138 -13.42 -15.07 5.87
CA SER A 138 -12.10 -15.66 5.56
C SER A 138 -12.17 -16.57 4.33
N THR A 139 -13.18 -17.43 4.27
CA THR A 139 -13.40 -18.35 3.14
C THR A 139 -13.63 -17.61 1.83
N GLU A 140 -14.48 -16.59 1.86
CA GLU A 140 -14.81 -15.80 0.67
C GLU A 140 -13.61 -15.01 0.16
N ARG A 141 -12.81 -14.43 1.06
CA ARG A 141 -11.54 -13.78 0.70
C ARG A 141 -10.60 -14.73 -0.02
N LEU A 142 -10.46 -15.96 0.47
CA LEU A 142 -9.58 -16.95 -0.16
C LEU A 142 -10.04 -17.28 -1.59
N ILE A 143 -11.35 -17.51 -1.77
CA ILE A 143 -11.93 -17.80 -3.09
C ILE A 143 -11.70 -16.63 -4.06
N LEU A 144 -11.98 -15.39 -3.63
CA LEU A 144 -11.79 -14.21 -4.47
C LEU A 144 -10.32 -13.99 -4.84
N LYS A 145 -9.38 -14.20 -3.90
CA LYS A 145 -7.95 -14.14 -4.17
C LYS A 145 -7.49 -15.19 -5.17
N GLU A 146 -8.01 -16.42 -5.08
CA GLU A 146 -7.68 -17.49 -6.02
C GLU A 146 -8.17 -17.17 -7.44
N GLN A 147 -9.43 -16.76 -7.57
CA GLN A 147 -10.02 -16.32 -8.85
C GLN A 147 -9.25 -15.14 -9.45
N ALA A 148 -8.93 -14.13 -8.64
CA ALA A 148 -8.14 -12.98 -9.07
C ALA A 148 -6.75 -13.40 -9.59
N ASN A 149 -6.07 -14.31 -8.88
CA ASN A 149 -4.76 -14.83 -9.30
C ASN A 149 -4.83 -15.57 -10.63
N GLU A 150 -5.88 -16.35 -10.88
CA GLU A 150 -6.07 -17.03 -12.17
C GLU A 150 -6.23 -16.03 -13.33
N ILE A 151 -7.04 -14.98 -13.12
CA ILE A 151 -7.29 -13.92 -14.11
C ILE A 151 -5.99 -13.15 -14.39
N LEU A 152 -5.32 -12.68 -13.34
CA LEU A 152 -4.06 -11.95 -13.45
C LEU A 152 -2.97 -12.80 -14.12
N ASN A 153 -2.87 -14.08 -13.77
CA ASN A 153 -1.88 -14.98 -14.36
C ASN A 153 -2.16 -15.21 -15.85
N ARG A 154 -3.43 -15.29 -16.25
CA ARG A 154 -3.83 -15.37 -17.65
C ARG A 154 -3.51 -14.08 -18.42
N LYS A 155 -3.74 -12.91 -17.81
CA LYS A 155 -3.48 -11.59 -18.44
C LYS A 155 -1.98 -11.27 -18.57
N TYR A 156 -1.20 -11.54 -17.53
CA TYR A 156 0.15 -10.97 -17.38
C TYR A 156 1.27 -12.00 -17.22
N GLY A 157 0.92 -13.25 -16.93
CA GLY A 157 1.86 -14.33 -16.71
C GLY A 157 2.55 -14.31 -15.33
N LYS A 158 2.80 -15.50 -14.79
CA LYS A 158 3.32 -15.72 -13.44
C LYS A 158 4.59 -14.94 -13.12
N LYS A 159 5.55 -14.88 -14.06
CA LYS A 159 6.84 -14.19 -13.82
C LYS A 159 6.64 -12.71 -13.46
N ARG A 160 5.70 -12.03 -14.12
CA ARG A 160 5.40 -10.62 -13.87
C ARG A 160 4.72 -10.43 -12.52
N LEU A 161 3.78 -11.31 -12.18
CA LEU A 161 3.11 -11.29 -10.88
C LEU A 161 4.07 -11.60 -9.73
N ASP A 162 4.99 -12.56 -9.90
CA ASP A 162 6.01 -12.89 -8.91
C ASP A 162 6.99 -11.72 -8.66
N SER A 163 7.13 -10.80 -9.63
CA SER A 163 7.87 -9.56 -9.43
C SER A 163 7.06 -8.41 -8.84
N ALA A 164 5.73 -8.47 -8.91
CA ALA A 164 4.88 -7.42 -8.37
C ALA A 164 5.09 -7.28 -6.85
N GLY A 165 5.34 -6.05 -6.41
CA GLY A 165 5.56 -5.72 -5.00
C GLY A 165 6.94 -6.15 -4.46
N LYS A 166 7.87 -6.64 -5.28
CA LYS A 166 9.24 -6.94 -4.83
C LYS A 166 9.97 -5.68 -4.38
N SER A 167 9.79 -4.55 -5.09
CA SER A 167 10.36 -3.26 -4.68
C SER A 167 10.01 -2.94 -3.23
N VAL A 168 8.73 -2.98 -2.85
CA VAL A 168 8.27 -2.64 -1.50
C VAL A 168 8.63 -3.72 -0.48
N ARG A 169 8.47 -5.00 -0.83
CA ARG A 169 8.76 -6.12 0.10
C ARG A 169 10.23 -6.21 0.48
N LEU A 170 11.12 -6.04 -0.51
CA LEU A 170 12.56 -6.25 -0.38
C LEU A 170 13.35 -4.93 -0.25
N SER A 171 12.66 -3.79 -0.19
CA SER A 171 13.32 -2.49 -0.09
C SER A 171 14.09 -2.35 1.24
N PRO A 172 15.36 -1.90 1.18
CA PRO A 172 16.10 -1.49 2.37
C PRO A 172 15.41 -0.33 3.11
N HIS A 173 14.79 0.61 2.37
CA HIS A 173 14.04 1.72 2.98
C HIS A 173 12.84 1.21 3.78
N MET A 174 12.07 0.27 3.24
CA MET A 174 10.96 -0.34 3.97
C MET A 174 11.44 -1.18 5.16
N THR A 175 12.55 -1.89 5.00
CA THR A 175 13.16 -2.64 6.11
C THR A 175 13.55 -1.71 7.26
N ALA A 176 14.24 -0.61 6.96
CA ALA A 176 14.61 0.39 7.95
C ALA A 176 13.38 1.04 8.58
N LEU A 177 12.40 1.44 7.77
CA LEU A 177 11.16 2.06 8.25
C LEU A 177 10.40 1.15 9.21
N ARG A 178 10.26 -0.14 8.86
CA ARG A 178 9.64 -1.16 9.71
C ARG A 178 10.35 -1.31 11.05
N SER A 179 11.68 -1.41 11.04
CA SER A 179 12.48 -1.49 12.27
C SER A 179 12.38 -0.24 13.14
N LEU A 180 12.43 0.95 12.54
CA LEU A 180 12.30 2.21 13.27
C LEU A 180 10.88 2.38 13.82
N SER A 181 9.85 2.02 13.06
CA SER A 181 8.46 2.01 13.52
C SER A 181 8.26 1.03 14.66
N ASP A 182 8.86 -0.17 14.63
CA ASP A 182 8.77 -1.16 15.72
C ASP A 182 9.35 -0.60 17.02
N VAL A 183 10.54 0.02 16.97
CA VAL A 183 11.17 0.67 18.12
C VAL A 183 10.33 1.83 18.63
N PHE A 184 9.85 2.69 17.73
CA PHE A 184 9.02 3.84 18.08
C PHE A 184 7.71 3.41 18.74
N ILE A 185 7.07 2.37 18.23
CA ILE A 185 5.85 1.81 18.79
C ILE A 185 6.10 1.28 20.19
N LYS A 186 7.13 0.44 20.39
CA LYS A 186 7.46 -0.16 21.69
C LYS A 186 7.73 0.88 22.79
N PHE A 187 8.30 2.03 22.44
CA PHE A 187 8.47 3.14 23.38
C PHE A 187 7.15 3.58 24.04
N TYR A 188 6.03 3.49 23.32
CA TYR A 188 4.69 3.80 23.85
C TYR A 188 3.93 2.58 24.37
N GLU A 189 4.45 1.37 24.21
CA GLU A 189 3.87 0.15 24.81
C GLU A 189 4.15 0.08 26.31
N ASP A 190 5.31 0.60 26.73
CA ASP A 190 5.81 0.55 28.11
C ASP A 190 5.29 1.71 29.00
N GLU A 191 4.43 2.61 28.49
CA GLU A 191 3.89 3.77 29.22
C GLU A 191 2.48 3.55 29.83
N ASP A 192 1.86 2.37 29.65
CA ASP A 192 0.57 1.95 30.26
C ASP A 192 0.77 0.95 31.42
#